data_AF-A0A1Q3ATP7-F1
#
_entry.id   AF-A0A1Q3ATP7-F1
#
_cell.length_a   1.000
_cell.length_b   1.000
_cell.length_c   1.000
_cell.angle_alpha   90.00
_cell.angle_beta   90.00
_cell.angle_gamma   90.00
#
_symmetry.space_group_name_H-M   'P 1'
#
loop_
_entity.id
_entity.type
_entity.pdbx_description
1 polymer ?
#
loop_
_entity_poly.entity_id
_entity_poly.type
_entity_poly.pdbx_seq_one_letter_code
_entity_poly.pdbx_strand_id
1 'polypeptide(L)'
;MVKLNPLALLTKNRLTGLNYLDWLRNLKTVLNFERIAYTIEGKAPASLGEDASEEVCAAFLEREDDDMMARCYVMASMSPELQKQHDKITHIGDIMLHLKELYGENSRSVHFHVSRDLFHCRMVGS
;
A
#
# COMPACT_ATOMS: atom_id res chain seq x y z
N MET A 1 -1.13 11.65 28.72
CA MET A 1 -1.44 11.53 27.29
C MET A 1 -1.10 10.13 26.84
N VAL A 2 -2.06 9.39 26.29
CA VAL A 2 -1.76 8.11 25.62
C VAL A 2 -0.98 8.45 24.35
N LYS A 3 0.28 8.04 24.26
CA LYS A 3 1.01 8.12 22.99
C LYS A 3 0.31 7.17 22.03
N LEU A 4 -0.28 7.71 20.96
CA LEU A 4 -0.77 6.89 19.86
C LEU A 4 0.44 6.15 19.31
N ASN A 5 0.41 4.82 19.29
CA ASN A 5 1.43 4.04 18.60
C ASN A 5 0.87 3.75 17.19
N PRO A 6 1.36 4.43 16.14
CA PRO A 6 0.80 4.29 14.79
C PRO A 6 0.93 2.86 14.26
N LEU A 7 2.04 2.18 14.60
CA LEU A 7 2.24 0.77 14.27
C LEU A 7 1.28 -0.16 14.99
N ALA A 8 0.85 0.17 16.22
CA ALA A 8 -0.13 -0.65 16.93
C ALA A 8 -1.51 -0.62 16.27
N LEU A 9 -1.89 0.49 15.63
CA LEU A 9 -3.12 0.57 14.83
C LEU A 9 -3.03 -0.32 13.59
N LEU A 10 -1.90 -0.26 12.89
CA LEU A 10 -1.68 -1.01 11.64
C LEU A 10 -1.52 -2.51 11.86
N THR A 11 -0.82 -2.90 12.93
CA THR A 11 -0.59 -4.33 13.24
C THR A 11 -1.85 -5.05 13.71
N LYS A 12 -2.80 -4.35 14.34
CA LYS A 12 -4.12 -4.91 14.69
C LYS A 12 -4.98 -5.24 13.47
N ASN A 13 -4.80 -4.53 12.36
CA ASN A 13 -5.52 -4.76 11.10
C ASN A 13 -4.51 -4.95 9.96
N ARG A 14 -3.62 -5.92 10.14
CA ARG A 14 -2.59 -6.27 9.16
C ARG A 14 -3.22 -6.66 7.82
N LEU A 15 -2.63 -6.22 6.70
CA LEU A 15 -3.10 -6.57 5.36
C LEU A 15 -2.94 -8.07 5.13
N THR A 16 -4.05 -8.74 4.81
CA THR A 16 -4.11 -10.16 4.40
C THR A 16 -4.66 -10.32 2.98
N GLY A 17 -4.98 -9.21 2.32
CA GLY A 17 -5.57 -9.15 0.98
C GLY A 17 -7.03 -8.73 1.03
N LEU A 18 -7.92 -9.56 1.60
CA LEU A 18 -9.37 -9.31 1.61
C LEU A 18 -9.79 -8.03 2.35
N ASN A 19 -8.97 -7.60 3.32
CA ASN A 19 -9.22 -6.40 4.12
C ASN A 19 -8.56 -5.13 3.55
N TYR A 20 -8.19 -5.11 2.26
CA TYR A 20 -7.44 -4.01 1.64
C TYR A 20 -8.01 -2.62 1.90
N LEU A 21 -9.33 -2.43 1.76
CA LEU A 21 -9.95 -1.11 1.98
C LEU A 21 -9.88 -0.64 3.44
N ASP A 22 -10.04 -1.55 4.40
CA ASP A 22 -9.97 -1.23 5.82
C ASP A 22 -8.52 -0.99 6.26
N TRP A 23 -7.59 -1.79 5.75
CA TRP A 23 -6.17 -1.57 5.92
C TRP A 23 -5.73 -0.22 5.33
N LEU A 24 -6.16 0.12 4.11
CA LEU A 24 -5.83 1.37 3.44
C LEU A 24 -6.32 2.59 4.23
N ARG A 25 -7.53 2.54 4.83
CA ARG A 25 -8.04 3.61 5.70
C ARG A 25 -7.16 3.81 6.94
N ASN A 26 -6.73 2.72 7.58
CA ASN A 26 -5.86 2.78 8.74
C ASN A 26 -4.47 3.30 8.36
N LEU A 27 -3.91 2.85 7.24
CA LEU A 27 -2.65 3.34 6.69
C LEU A 27 -2.71 4.84 6.43
N LYS A 28 -3.72 5.32 5.68
CA LYS A 28 -3.90 6.76 5.43
C LYS A 28 -4.01 7.57 6.71
N THR A 29 -4.64 7.03 7.75
CA THR A 29 -4.73 7.71 9.05
C THR A 29 -3.35 7.89 9.68
N VAL A 30 -2.52 6.85 9.67
CA VAL A 30 -1.13 6.91 10.17
C VAL A 30 -0.27 7.85 9.33
N LEU A 31 -0.30 7.72 8.01
CA LEU A 31 0.52 8.57 7.14
C LEU A 31 0.09 10.04 7.19
N ASN A 32 -1.21 10.34 7.40
CA ASN A 32 -1.68 11.71 7.62
C ASN A 32 -1.17 12.26 8.96
N PHE A 33 -1.14 11.44 10.01
CA PHE A 33 -0.59 11.82 11.30
C PHE A 33 0.91 12.17 11.20
N GLU A 34 1.65 11.39 10.42
CA GLU A 34 3.07 11.61 10.14
C GLU A 34 3.31 12.67 9.03
N ARG A 35 2.25 13.22 8.42
CA ARG A 35 2.29 14.21 7.33
C ARG A 35 2.94 13.72 6.02
N ILE A 36 3.08 12.40 5.86
CA ILE A 36 3.69 11.75 4.69
C ILE A 36 2.68 11.08 3.75
N ALA A 37 1.37 11.28 3.92
CA ALA A 37 0.34 10.65 3.08
C ALA A 37 0.49 10.96 1.57
N TYR A 38 1.08 12.10 1.24
CA TYR A 38 1.38 12.52 -0.13
C TYR A 38 2.38 11.59 -0.86
N THR A 39 3.09 10.73 -0.13
CA THR A 39 3.98 9.70 -0.68
C THR A 39 3.22 8.60 -1.44
N ILE A 40 2.01 8.25 -0.98
CA ILE A 40 1.18 7.18 -1.59
C ILE A 40 0.12 7.70 -2.56
N GLU A 41 -0.17 9.00 -2.56
CA GLU A 41 -1.15 9.64 -3.45
C GLU A 41 -0.50 10.42 -4.60
N GLY A 42 0.73 10.90 -4.39
CA GLY A 42 1.48 11.68 -5.36
C GLY A 42 2.25 10.83 -6.36
N LYS A 43 2.43 11.37 -7.57
CA LYS A 43 3.37 10.82 -8.55
C LYS A 43 4.79 10.85 -7.97
N ALA A 44 5.59 9.81 -8.22
CA ALA A 44 7.00 9.82 -7.86
C ALA A 44 7.68 11.07 -8.44
N PRO A 45 8.66 11.68 -7.73
CA PRO A 45 9.39 12.82 -8.25
C PRO A 45 10.02 12.48 -9.60
N ALA A 46 10.07 13.47 -10.50
CA ALA A 46 10.96 13.35 -11.64
C ALA A 46 12.41 13.30 -11.14
N SER A 47 13.27 12.57 -11.83
CA SER A 47 14.71 12.58 -11.57
C SER A 47 15.22 14.03 -11.58
N LEU A 48 16.10 14.35 -10.64
CA LEU A 48 16.80 15.63 -10.63
C LEU A 48 17.57 15.80 -11.96
N GLY A 49 17.43 16.96 -12.59
CA GLY A 49 18.28 17.35 -13.72
C GLY A 49 19.67 17.75 -13.25
N GLU A 50 20.65 17.76 -14.16
CA GLU A 50 22.04 18.14 -13.86
C GLU A 50 22.17 19.57 -13.30
N ASP A 51 21.22 20.46 -13.64
CA ASP A 51 21.18 21.87 -13.20
C ASP A 51 20.20 22.13 -12.04
N ALA A 52 19.83 21.11 -11.25
CA ALA A 52 18.92 21.29 -10.12
C ALA A 52 19.55 22.19 -9.03
N SER A 53 18.77 23.16 -8.52
CA SER A 53 19.25 24.00 -7.42
C SER A 53 19.33 23.21 -6.11
N GLU A 54 20.06 23.76 -5.14
CA GLU A 54 20.20 23.17 -3.81
C GLU A 54 18.85 22.95 -3.12
N GLU A 55 17.91 23.88 -3.27
CA GLU A 55 16.55 23.75 -2.73
C GLU A 55 15.78 22.58 -3.36
N VAL A 56 15.96 22.36 -4.66
CA VAL A 56 15.32 21.25 -5.39
C VAL A 56 15.92 19.91 -4.95
N CYS A 57 17.24 19.85 -4.77
CA CYS A 57 17.93 18.69 -4.25
C CYS A 57 17.50 18.36 -2.81
N ALA A 58 17.39 19.38 -1.94
CA ALA A 58 16.94 19.19 -0.56
C ALA A 58 15.51 18.65 -0.48
N ALA A 59 14.58 19.21 -1.27
CA ALA A 59 13.20 18.74 -1.33
C ALA A 59 13.09 17.30 -1.88
N PHE A 60 13.97 16.92 -2.82
CA PHE A 60 14.03 15.55 -3.33
C PHE A 60 14.49 14.57 -2.25
N LEU A 61 15.54 14.90 -1.49
CA LEU A 61 16.04 14.05 -0.40
C LEU A 61 15.00 13.89 0.72
N GLU A 62 14.34 14.99 1.12
CA GLU A 62 13.24 14.94 2.10
C GLU A 62 12.12 14.01 1.63
N ARG A 63 11.78 14.07 0.34
CA ARG A 63 10.77 13.18 -0.24
C ARG A 63 11.21 11.70 -0.27
N GLU A 64 12.48 11.42 -0.50
CA GLU A 64 13.02 10.05 -0.45
C GLU A 64 12.99 9.48 0.98
N ASP A 65 13.29 10.30 1.98
CA ASP A 65 13.16 9.93 3.39
C ASP A 65 11.71 9.64 3.77
N ASP A 66 10.78 10.47 3.30
CA ASP A 66 9.35 10.26 3.51
C ASP A 66 8.83 8.99 2.78
N ASP A 67 9.29 8.71 1.56
CA ASP A 67 9.00 7.47 0.83
C ASP A 67 9.48 6.24 1.62
N MET A 68 10.72 6.29 2.12
CA MET A 68 11.27 5.24 2.96
C MET A 68 10.43 5.02 4.22
N MET A 69 10.02 6.08 4.90
CA MET A 69 9.19 5.98 6.10
C MET A 69 7.82 5.37 5.77
N ALA A 70 7.19 5.80 4.68
CA ALA A 70 5.91 5.23 4.23
C ALA A 70 6.04 3.74 3.85
N ARG A 71 7.14 3.34 3.19
CA ARG A 71 7.45 1.92 2.93
C ARG A 71 7.56 1.13 4.23
N CYS A 72 8.25 1.66 5.25
CA CYS A 72 8.35 0.98 6.54
C CYS A 72 6.98 0.71 7.16
N TYR A 73 6.06 1.69 7.12
CA TYR A 73 4.70 1.52 7.60
C TYR A 73 3.93 0.46 6.82
N VAL A 74 3.98 0.51 5.49
CA VAL A 74 3.32 -0.49 4.64
C VAL A 74 3.87 -1.88 4.92
N MET A 75 5.18 -2.08 4.84
CA MET A 75 5.83 -3.37 5.08
C MET A 75 5.53 -3.93 6.48
N ALA A 76 5.63 -3.10 7.53
CA ALA A 76 5.33 -3.54 8.90
C ALA A 76 3.85 -3.97 9.08
N SER A 77 2.96 -3.42 8.27
CA SER A 77 1.51 -3.63 8.34
C SER A 77 0.97 -4.73 7.42
N MET A 78 1.83 -5.50 6.76
CA MET A 78 1.45 -6.57 5.83
C MET A 78 1.78 -7.97 6.36
N SER A 79 1.07 -9.01 5.91
CA SER A 79 1.42 -10.40 6.21
C SER A 79 2.86 -10.75 5.78
N PRO A 80 3.52 -11.73 6.40
CA PRO A 80 4.89 -12.13 6.01
C PRO A 80 5.01 -12.53 4.54
N GLU A 81 3.98 -13.14 3.97
CA GLU A 81 3.92 -13.53 2.56
C GLU A 81 3.95 -12.29 1.66
N LEU A 82 3.15 -11.28 2.00
CA LEU A 82 3.11 -10.02 1.28
C LEU A 82 4.41 -9.23 1.46
N GLN A 83 5.01 -9.22 2.65
CA GLN A 83 6.33 -8.60 2.85
C GLN A 83 7.37 -9.22 1.90
N LYS A 84 7.42 -10.55 1.80
CA LYS A 84 8.35 -11.25 0.92
C LYS A 84 8.14 -10.91 -0.56
N GLN A 85 6.89 -10.71 -0.99
CA GLN A 85 6.58 -10.33 -2.37
C GLN A 85 7.07 -8.93 -2.74
N HIS A 86 7.20 -8.02 -1.76
CA HIS A 86 7.52 -6.62 -2.00
C HIS A 86 8.91 -6.21 -1.48
N ASP A 87 9.77 -7.14 -1.05
CA ASP A 87 11.07 -6.81 -0.42
C ASP A 87 12.03 -6.02 -1.34
N LYS A 88 11.91 -6.23 -2.65
CA LYS A 88 12.79 -5.64 -3.67
C LYS A 88 12.27 -4.31 -4.24
N ILE A 89 11.08 -3.89 -3.83
CA ILE A 89 10.44 -2.70 -4.39
C ILE A 89 10.94 -1.47 -3.63
N THR A 90 11.52 -0.53 -4.36
CA THR A 90 12.21 0.64 -3.79
C THR A 90 11.31 1.84 -3.57
N HIS A 91 10.16 1.93 -4.25
CA HIS A 91 9.25 3.07 -4.12
C HIS A 91 7.90 2.64 -3.57
N ILE A 92 7.33 3.43 -2.66
CA ILE A 92 6.02 3.11 -2.08
C ILE A 92 4.92 3.11 -3.14
N GLY A 93 5.03 3.96 -4.15
CA GLY A 93 4.07 4.05 -5.25
C GLY A 93 3.89 2.71 -5.97
N ASP A 94 4.98 1.99 -6.23
CA ASP A 94 4.95 0.69 -6.91
C ASP A 94 4.30 -0.39 -6.03
N ILE A 95 4.60 -0.38 -4.72
CA ILE A 95 3.95 -1.28 -3.75
C ILE A 95 2.44 -1.02 -3.72
N MET A 96 2.04 0.24 -3.58
CA MET A 96 0.63 0.63 -3.50
C MET A 96 -0.13 0.32 -4.79
N LEU A 97 0.50 0.53 -5.95
CA LEU A 97 -0.08 0.18 -7.25
C LEU A 97 -0.33 -1.32 -7.35
N HIS A 98 0.68 -2.14 -7.06
CA HIS A 98 0.57 -3.59 -7.14
C HIS A 98 -0.49 -4.14 -6.16
N LEU A 99 -0.55 -3.63 -4.94
CA LEU A 99 -1.59 -4.02 -3.97
C LEU A 99 -2.99 -3.63 -4.42
N LYS A 100 -3.14 -2.47 -5.06
CA LYS A 100 -4.42 -2.03 -5.64
C LYS A 100 -4.83 -2.92 -6.81
N GLU A 101 -3.90 -3.40 -7.61
CA GLU A 101 -4.19 -4.34 -8.70
C GLU A 101 -4.62 -5.72 -8.17
N LEU A 102 -3.96 -6.22 -7.12
CA LEU A 102 -4.28 -7.52 -6.51
C LEU A 102 -5.59 -7.51 -5.70
N TYR A 103 -5.81 -6.47 -4.90
CA TYR A 103 -6.84 -6.46 -3.85
C TYR A 103 -7.79 -5.25 -3.89
N GLY A 104 -7.55 -4.30 -4.78
CA GLY A 104 -8.46 -3.17 -5.02
C GLY A 104 -9.83 -3.64 -5.52
N GLU A 105 -10.69 -2.68 -5.86
CA GLU A 105 -12.13 -2.90 -6.11
C GLU A 105 -12.48 -4.00 -7.13
N ASN A 106 -11.50 -4.48 -7.91
CA ASN A 106 -11.64 -5.67 -8.77
C ASN A 106 -11.81 -7.00 -8.02
N SER A 107 -11.54 -7.07 -6.70
CA SER A 107 -11.77 -8.26 -5.87
C SER A 107 -13.26 -8.62 -5.72
N ARG A 108 -14.18 -7.66 -5.96
CA ARG A 108 -15.63 -7.98 -6.08
C ARG A 108 -15.94 -8.82 -7.32
N SER A 109 -15.11 -8.79 -8.37
CA SER A 109 -15.30 -9.62 -9.58
C SER A 109 -14.77 -11.06 -9.43
N VAL A 110 -13.77 -11.28 -8.56
CA VAL A 110 -13.19 -12.61 -8.34
C VAL A 110 -14.18 -13.52 -7.59
N HIS A 111 -14.99 -12.94 -6.70
CA HIS A 111 -16.09 -13.67 -6.06
C HIS A 111 -17.17 -14.11 -7.07
N PHE A 112 -17.41 -13.33 -8.13
CA PHE A 112 -18.37 -13.71 -9.17
C PHE A 112 -17.87 -14.84 -10.06
N HIS A 113 -16.58 -14.92 -10.38
CA HIS A 113 -16.05 -16.03 -11.19
C HIS A 113 -16.02 -17.35 -10.41
N VAL A 114 -15.52 -17.34 -9.16
CA VAL A 114 -15.47 -18.56 -8.34
C VAL A 114 -16.89 -19.06 -8.00
N SER A 115 -17.83 -18.16 -7.70
CA SER A 115 -19.22 -18.55 -7.46
C SER A 115 -19.93 -19.03 -8.73
N ARG A 116 -19.67 -18.44 -9.91
CA ARG A 116 -20.25 -18.89 -11.19
C ARG A 116 -19.76 -20.28 -11.57
N ASP A 117 -18.47 -20.56 -11.41
CA ASP A 117 -17.90 -21.85 -11.79
C ASP A 117 -18.38 -22.96 -10.82
N LEU A 118 -18.52 -22.65 -9.52
CA LEU A 118 -19.15 -23.55 -8.52
C LEU A 118 -20.65 -23.78 -8.76
N PHE A 119 -21.35 -22.83 -9.37
CA PHE A 119 -22.79 -22.95 -9.70
C PHE A 119 -23.00 -23.69 -11.02
N HIS A 120 -22.15 -23.48 -12.03
CA HIS A 120 -22.23 -24.22 -13.29
C HIS A 120 -21.82 -25.69 -13.16
N CYS A 121 -20.85 -26.04 -12.30
CA CYS A 121 -20.54 -27.44 -12.02
C CYS A 121 -21.70 -28.21 -11.38
N ARG A 122 -22.67 -27.53 -10.75
CA ARG A 122 -23.86 -28.16 -10.15
C ARG A 122 -25.04 -28.34 -11.10
N MET A 123 -25.07 -27.64 -12.24
CA MET A 123 -26.20 -27.65 -13.18
C MET A 123 -25.97 -28.54 -14.42
N VAL A 124 -24.74 -29.06 -14.62
CA VAL A 124 -24.38 -29.95 -15.75
C VAL A 124 -24.25 -31.42 -15.31
N GLY A 125 -24.48 -31.72 -14.03
CA GLY A 125 -24.32 -33.05 -13.44
C GLY A 125 -25.62 -33.65 -12.88
N SER A 126 -26.74 -33.53 -13.59
CA SER A 126 -27.99 -34.26 -13.30
C SER A 126 -28.65 -34.76 -14.57
#